data_AF-A0A853BXZ6-F1
#
_entry.id   AF-A0A853BXZ6-F1
#
_cell.length_a   1.000
_cell.length_b   1.000
_cell.length_c   1.000
_cell.angle_alpha   90.00
_cell.angle_beta   90.00
_cell.angle_gamma   90.00
#
_symmetry.space_group_name_H-M   'P 1'
#
loop_
_entity.id
_entity.type
_entity.pdbx_description
1 polymer ?
#
loop_
_entity_poly.entity_id
_entity_poly.type
_entity_poly.pdbx_seq_one_letter_code
_entity_poly.pdbx_strand_id
1 'polypeptide(L)'
;MDQDSAKLAAVRRALDEAAEKDSVGALPYLREAADRLADLIDEAMAAAVLTEGASLRAAGAQAGLTENAVGPRLARTPALAAYADERGRVTAAGVERAKYDLEQGQPRQPAAAPAPMRFRPRRPSSS
;
A
#
# COMPACT_ATOMS: atom_id res chain seq x y z
N MET A 1 8.19 3.66 -19.23
CA MET A 1 7.51 2.42 -18.81
C MET A 1 6.48 2.82 -17.77
N ASP A 2 5.25 2.36 -17.94
CA ASP A 2 4.18 2.52 -16.95
C ASP A 2 4.59 1.87 -15.62
N GLN A 3 4.39 2.55 -14.47
CA GLN A 3 4.83 2.05 -13.16
C GLN A 3 4.13 0.74 -12.79
N ASP A 4 2.86 0.60 -13.16
CA ASP A 4 2.05 -0.58 -12.86
C ASP A 4 2.55 -1.78 -13.66
N SER A 5 2.93 -1.56 -14.93
CA SER A 5 3.61 -2.55 -15.75
C SER A 5 4.91 -3.06 -15.12
N ALA A 6 5.73 -2.17 -14.53
CA ALA A 6 6.97 -2.56 -13.85
C ALA A 6 6.72 -3.36 -12.57
N LYS A 7 5.72 -2.97 -11.76
CA LYS A 7 5.32 -3.70 -10.55
C LYS A 7 4.77 -5.09 -10.87
N LEU A 8 3.93 -5.20 -11.90
CA LEU A 8 3.39 -6.48 -12.37
C LEU A 8 4.51 -7.39 -12.90
N ALA A 9 5.49 -6.84 -13.61
CA ALA A 9 6.67 -7.58 -14.05
C ALA A 9 7.49 -8.13 -12.87
N ALA A 10 7.60 -7.39 -11.77
CA ALA A 10 8.28 -7.85 -10.55
C ALA A 10 7.54 -9.02 -9.87
N VAL A 11 6.20 -8.99 -9.84
CA VAL A 11 5.38 -10.13 -9.36
C VAL A 11 5.65 -11.37 -10.21
N ARG A 12 5.60 -11.23 -11.55
CA ARG A 12 5.85 -12.34 -12.47
C ARG A 12 7.22 -12.95 -12.26
N ARG A 13 8.26 -12.12 -12.15
CA ARG A 13 9.62 -12.59 -11.88
C ARG A 13 9.72 -13.41 -10.59
N ALA A 14 9.09 -12.94 -9.50
CA ALA A 14 9.10 -13.69 -8.25
C ALA A 14 8.38 -15.04 -8.39
N LEU A 15 7.30 -15.11 -9.16
CA LEU A 15 6.61 -16.38 -9.46
C LEU A 15 7.46 -17.31 -10.34
N ASP A 16 8.17 -16.76 -11.34
CA ASP A 16 9.07 -17.51 -12.20
C ASP A 16 10.22 -18.14 -11.37
N GLU A 17 10.83 -17.38 -10.47
CA GLU A 17 11.86 -17.88 -9.55
C GLU A 17 11.32 -18.99 -8.63
N ALA A 18 10.10 -18.84 -8.12
CA ALA A 18 9.45 -19.85 -7.29
C ALA A 18 9.22 -21.17 -8.06
N ALA A 19 8.85 -21.08 -9.34
CA ALA A 19 8.54 -22.23 -10.18
C ALA A 19 9.78 -23.13 -10.45
N GLU A 20 10.99 -22.57 -10.33
CA GLU A 20 12.25 -23.30 -10.50
C GLU A 20 12.75 -23.97 -9.22
N LYS A 21 12.09 -23.79 -8.07
CA LYS A 21 12.51 -24.36 -6.78
C LYS A 21 11.61 -25.52 -6.34
N ASP A 22 12.12 -26.29 -5.37
CA ASP A 22 11.28 -27.20 -4.59
C ASP A 22 10.36 -26.42 -3.63
N SER A 23 9.45 -27.12 -2.94
CA SER A 23 8.44 -26.47 -2.10
C SER A 23 9.03 -25.58 -1.00
N VAL A 24 10.19 -25.96 -0.42
CA VAL A 24 10.81 -25.18 0.65
C VAL A 24 11.52 -23.96 0.06
N GLY A 25 12.27 -24.14 -1.03
CA GLY A 25 12.97 -23.07 -1.73
C GLY A 25 12.03 -22.05 -2.37
N ALA A 26 10.80 -22.44 -2.71
CA ALA A 26 9.80 -21.56 -3.31
C ALA A 26 9.17 -20.57 -2.31
N LEU A 27 9.11 -20.90 -1.01
CA LEU A 27 8.36 -20.11 -0.02
C LEU A 27 8.77 -18.62 0.05
N PRO A 28 10.06 -18.24 0.05
CA PRO A 28 10.45 -16.83 0.08
C PRO A 28 9.97 -16.05 -1.15
N TYR A 29 10.04 -16.66 -2.34
CA TYR A 29 9.62 -16.05 -3.59
C TYR A 29 8.10 -15.93 -3.71
N LEU A 30 7.37 -16.96 -3.26
CA LEU A 30 5.91 -16.91 -3.17
C LEU A 30 5.44 -15.84 -2.18
N ARG A 31 6.16 -15.67 -1.06
CA ARG A 31 5.88 -14.59 -0.11
C ARG A 31 6.12 -13.23 -0.73
N GLU A 32 7.25 -13.05 -1.41
CA GLU A 32 7.57 -11.81 -2.13
C GLU A 32 6.50 -11.49 -3.19
N ALA A 33 6.10 -12.47 -3.99
CA ALA A 33 5.05 -12.31 -4.99
C ALA A 33 3.72 -11.90 -4.34
N ALA A 34 3.35 -12.53 -3.22
CA ALA A 34 2.13 -12.21 -2.48
C ALA A 34 2.15 -10.78 -1.90
N ASP A 35 3.28 -10.35 -1.32
CA ASP A 35 3.44 -9.00 -0.78
C ASP A 35 3.34 -7.94 -1.90
N ARG A 36 4.05 -8.15 -3.03
CA ARG A 36 3.99 -7.24 -4.18
C ARG A 36 2.60 -7.19 -4.82
N LEU A 37 1.92 -8.33 -4.91
CA LEU A 37 0.56 -8.40 -5.44
C LEU A 37 -0.43 -7.69 -4.50
N ALA A 38 -0.24 -7.82 -3.18
CA ALA A 38 -1.06 -7.10 -2.21
C ALA A 38 -0.92 -5.59 -2.37
N ASP A 39 0.30 -5.07 -2.58
CA ASP A 39 0.54 -3.64 -2.83
C ASP A 39 -0.13 -3.18 -4.14
N LEU A 40 -0.04 -3.97 -5.21
CA LEU A 40 -0.72 -3.68 -6.47
C LEU A 40 -2.25 -3.62 -6.33
N ILE A 41 -2.83 -4.53 -5.54
CA ILE A 41 -4.27 -4.52 -5.24
C ILE A 41 -4.62 -3.24 -4.48
N ASP A 42 -3.81 -2.84 -3.50
CA ASP A 42 -4.05 -1.62 -2.71
C ASP A 42 -4.04 -0.38 -3.62
N GLU A 43 -3.07 -0.26 -4.53
CA GLU A 43 -2.98 0.85 -5.48
C GLU A 43 -4.11 0.86 -6.51
N ALA A 44 -4.48 -0.30 -7.08
CA ALA A 44 -5.59 -0.41 -8.01
C ALA A 44 -6.92 -0.02 -7.33
N MET A 45 -7.13 -0.43 -6.07
CA MET A 45 -8.29 0.02 -5.30
C MET A 45 -8.27 1.54 -5.09
N ALA A 46 -7.11 2.14 -4.79
CA ALA A 46 -6.99 3.59 -4.63
C ALA A 46 -7.34 4.34 -5.91
N ALA A 47 -6.86 3.88 -7.07
CA ALA A 47 -7.22 4.43 -8.38
C ALA A 47 -8.74 4.31 -8.63
N ALA A 48 -9.32 3.12 -8.43
CA ALA A 48 -10.74 2.89 -8.66
C ALA A 48 -11.63 3.86 -7.85
N VAL A 49 -11.29 4.14 -6.60
CA VAL A 49 -12.08 5.04 -5.75
C VAL A 49 -11.83 6.52 -6.02
N LEU A 50 -10.60 6.89 -6.41
CA LEU A 50 -10.22 8.28 -6.65
C LEU A 50 -10.62 8.78 -8.04
N THR A 51 -10.34 8.00 -9.08
CA THR A 51 -10.44 8.46 -10.48
C THR A 51 -11.59 7.81 -11.24
N GLU A 52 -12.02 6.62 -10.83
CA GLU A 52 -13.05 5.85 -11.56
C GLU A 52 -14.42 5.87 -10.87
N GLY A 53 -14.53 6.54 -9.71
CA GLY A 53 -15.81 6.76 -9.01
C GLY A 53 -16.35 5.54 -8.26
N ALA A 54 -15.56 4.47 -8.08
CA ALA A 54 -15.98 3.32 -7.30
C ALA A 54 -16.20 3.70 -5.81
N SER A 55 -17.21 3.11 -5.18
CA SER A 55 -17.36 3.21 -3.73
C SER A 55 -16.33 2.32 -3.01
N LEU A 56 -15.97 2.65 -1.77
CA LEU A 56 -15.10 1.82 -0.92
C LEU A 56 -15.59 0.38 -0.83
N ARG A 57 -16.90 0.20 -0.65
CA ARG A 57 -17.53 -1.12 -0.58
C ARG A 57 -17.40 -1.88 -1.91
N ALA A 58 -17.68 -1.23 -3.04
CA ALA A 58 -17.60 -1.87 -4.35
C ALA A 58 -16.15 -2.26 -4.70
N ALA A 59 -15.20 -1.35 -4.51
CA ALA A 59 -13.77 -1.63 -4.72
C ALA A 59 -13.28 -2.78 -3.83
N GLY A 60 -13.66 -2.78 -2.54
CA GLY A 60 -13.34 -3.88 -1.63
C GLY A 60 -13.92 -5.21 -2.08
N ALA A 61 -15.19 -5.25 -2.48
CA ALA A 61 -15.84 -6.47 -2.96
C ALA A 61 -15.15 -7.05 -4.21
N GLN A 62 -14.75 -6.19 -5.16
CA GLN A 62 -14.00 -6.63 -6.35
C GLN A 62 -12.62 -7.20 -6.00
N ALA A 63 -11.97 -6.65 -4.96
CA ALA A 63 -10.70 -7.15 -4.43
C ALA A 63 -10.85 -8.37 -3.49
N GLY A 64 -12.07 -8.90 -3.29
CA GLY A 64 -12.32 -10.01 -2.37
C GLY A 64 -12.14 -9.65 -0.89
N LEU A 65 -12.30 -8.36 -0.54
CA LEU A 65 -12.09 -7.84 0.81
C LEU A 65 -13.41 -7.47 1.48
N THR A 66 -13.41 -7.62 2.80
CA THR A 66 -14.46 -7.05 3.64
C THR A 66 -14.31 -5.53 3.72
N GLU A 67 -15.43 -4.82 3.90
CA GLU A 67 -15.44 -3.35 3.95
C GLU A 67 -14.48 -2.77 5.00
N ASN A 68 -14.37 -3.41 6.17
CA ASN A 68 -13.48 -2.98 7.25
C ASN A 68 -11.97 -3.17 6.95
N ALA A 69 -11.63 -3.97 5.93
CA ALA A 69 -10.25 -4.17 5.49
C ALA A 69 -9.80 -3.13 4.46
N VAL A 70 -10.74 -2.45 3.78
CA VAL A 70 -10.44 -1.49 2.71
C VAL A 70 -9.71 -0.26 3.25
N GLY A 71 -10.27 0.40 4.27
CA GLY A 71 -9.72 1.65 4.81
C GLY A 71 -8.24 1.57 5.25
N PRO A 72 -7.81 0.56 6.03
CA PRO A 72 -6.40 0.36 6.37
C PRO A 72 -5.48 0.10 5.16
N ARG A 73 -5.98 -0.54 4.10
CA ARG A 73 -5.20 -0.86 2.90
C ARG A 73 -4.99 0.38 2.03
N LEU A 74 -6.06 1.15 1.82
CA LEU A 74 -5.95 2.44 1.14
C LEU A 74 -4.97 3.40 1.85
N ALA A 75 -4.91 3.36 3.18
CA ALA A 75 -3.96 4.16 3.97
C ALA A 75 -2.48 3.79 3.73
N ARG A 76 -2.18 2.63 3.13
CA ARG A 76 -0.81 2.23 2.74
C ARG A 76 -0.40 2.77 1.38
N THR A 77 -1.37 3.23 0.59
CA THR A 77 -1.09 3.71 -0.77
C THR A 77 -0.56 5.15 -0.73
N PRO A 78 0.41 5.50 -1.60
CA PRO A 78 0.90 6.87 -1.68
C PRO A 78 -0.21 7.90 -1.96
N ALA A 79 -1.22 7.51 -2.76
CA ALA A 79 -2.31 8.39 -3.18
C ALA A 79 -3.26 8.77 -2.03
N LEU A 80 -3.45 7.88 -1.04
CA LEU A 80 -4.46 8.07 0.00
C LEU A 80 -3.90 8.10 1.43
N ALA A 81 -2.62 7.79 1.65
CA ALA A 81 -1.99 7.78 2.98
C ALA A 81 -2.15 9.11 3.73
N ALA A 82 -2.09 10.26 3.03
CA ALA A 82 -2.26 11.60 3.60
C ALA A 82 -3.69 11.92 4.09
N TYR A 83 -4.65 11.05 3.78
CA TYR A 83 -6.08 11.21 4.08
C TYR A 83 -6.60 10.16 5.08
N ALA A 84 -5.70 9.37 5.66
CA ALA A 84 -6.02 8.46 6.74
C ALA A 84 -6.41 9.23 8.01
N ASP A 85 -7.37 8.68 8.76
CA ASP A 85 -7.72 9.17 10.09
C ASP A 85 -6.67 8.76 11.14
N GLU A 86 -6.88 9.19 12.40
CA GLU A 86 -6.01 8.86 13.53
C GLU A 86 -5.92 7.35 13.82
N ARG A 87 -6.85 6.55 13.29
CA ARG A 87 -6.87 5.10 13.42
C ARG A 87 -6.11 4.42 12.29
N GLY A 88 -5.49 5.19 11.39
CA GLY A 88 -4.75 4.71 10.24
C GLY A 88 -5.66 4.15 9.15
N ARG A 89 -6.86 4.69 8.97
CA ARG A 89 -7.82 4.23 7.97
C ARG A 89 -8.29 5.36 7.08
N VAL A 90 -8.39 5.09 5.79
CA VAL A 90 -9.08 6.00 4.86
C VAL A 90 -10.58 5.74 4.97
N THR A 91 -11.34 6.80 5.25
CA THR A 91 -12.81 6.78 5.32
C THR A 91 -13.42 7.41 4.08
N ALA A 92 -14.75 7.33 3.92
CA ALA A 92 -15.45 8.03 2.83
C ALA A 92 -15.14 9.54 2.84
N ALA A 93 -15.11 10.18 4.01
CA ALA A 93 -14.74 11.59 4.12
C ALA A 93 -13.28 11.86 3.69
N GLY A 94 -12.36 10.94 3.97
CA GLY A 94 -10.98 11.00 3.49
C GLY A 94 -10.89 10.91 1.97
N VAL A 95 -11.65 9.99 1.35
CA VAL A 95 -11.73 9.86 -0.11
C VAL A 95 -12.32 11.11 -0.76
N GLU A 96 -13.43 11.63 -0.24
CA GLU A 96 -14.05 12.85 -0.80
C GLU A 96 -13.12 14.07 -0.70
N ARG A 97 -12.37 14.19 0.41
CA ARG A 97 -11.33 15.22 0.51
C ARG A 97 -10.23 15.01 -0.51
N ALA A 98 -9.78 13.77 -0.72
CA ALA A 98 -8.74 13.46 -1.69
C ALA A 98 -9.17 13.77 -3.13
N LYS A 99 -10.42 13.46 -3.50
CA LYS A 99 -11.00 13.83 -4.79
C LYS A 99 -11.04 15.34 -4.96
N TYR A 100 -11.55 16.07 -3.96
CA TYR A 100 -11.57 17.53 -3.97
C TYR A 100 -10.17 18.13 -4.17
N ASP A 101 -9.20 17.69 -3.36
CA ASP A 101 -7.81 18.19 -3.42
C ASP A 101 -7.17 17.84 -4.79
N LEU A 102 -7.48 16.68 -5.38
CA LEU A 102 -7.05 16.29 -6.73
C LEU A 102 -7.67 17.17 -7.82
N GLU A 103 -8.97 17.43 -7.76
CA GLU A 103 -9.69 18.33 -8.68
C GLU A 103 -9.15 19.77 -8.62
N GLN A 104 -8.71 20.22 -7.45
CA GLN A 104 -8.06 21.52 -7.26
C GLN A 104 -6.57 21.53 -7.66
N GLY A 105 -6.03 20.40 -8.13
CA GLY A 105 -4.61 20.27 -8.51
C GLY A 105 -3.64 20.36 -7.31
N GLN A 106 -4.12 20.10 -6.09
CA GLN A 106 -3.37 20.22 -4.84
C GLN A 106 -3.44 18.94 -4.00
N PRO A 107 -3.09 17.76 -4.55
CA PRO A 107 -3.12 16.53 -3.78
C PRO A 107 -2.17 16.62 -2.57
N ARG A 108 -2.64 16.22 -1.39
CA ARG A 108 -1.81 16.16 -0.18
C ARG A 108 -0.70 15.14 -0.36
N GLN A 109 0.49 15.53 0.09
CA GLN A 109 1.59 14.60 0.22
C GLN A 109 1.50 13.88 1.57
N PRO A 110 1.76 12.56 1.61
CA PRO A 110 1.86 11.86 2.88
C PRO A 110 2.98 12.47 3.72
N ALA A 111 2.75 12.53 5.04
CA ALA A 111 3.77 13.00 5.96
C ALA A 111 5.04 12.14 5.82
N ALA A 112 6.21 12.78 5.84
CA ALA A 112 7.47 12.06 5.80
C ALA A 112 7.53 11.04 6.96
N ALA A 113 7.96 9.82 6.67
CA ALA A 113 8.13 8.80 7.70
C ALA A 113 9.09 9.32 8.79
N PRO A 114 8.78 9.10 10.09
CA PRO A 114 9.66 9.52 11.17
C PRO A 114 11.05 8.88 11.00
N ALA A 115 12.11 9.68 11.21
CA ALA A 115 13.47 9.22 11.06
C ALA A 115 13.74 8.00 11.98
N PRO A 116 14.45 6.97 11.49
CA PRO A 116 14.72 5.78 12.29
C PRO A 116 15.49 6.15 13.56
N MET A 117 15.00 5.69 14.71
CA MET A 117 15.63 5.95 16.00
C MET A 117 17.04 5.34 16.00
N ARG A 118 18.06 6.20 16.14
CA ARG A 118 19.45 5.75 16.26
C ARG A 118 19.69 5.30 17.71
N PHE A 119 19.99 4.01 17.88
CA PHE A 119 20.45 3.49 19.16
C PHE A 119 21.73 4.23 19.59
N ARG A 120 21.73 4.81 20.79
CA ARG A 120 22.90 5.50 21.37
C ARG A 120 23.42 4.67 22.54
N PRO A 121 24.59 4.01 22.42
CA PRO A 121 25.17 3.22 23.50
C PRO A 121 25.40 4.08 24.74
N ARG A 122 25.07 3.54 25.92
CA ARG A 122 25.40 4.20 27.19
C ARG A 122 26.91 4.13 27.42
N ARG A 123 27.54 5.26 27.78
CA ARG A 123 28.96 5.28 28.15
C ARG A 123 29.15 4.50 29.46
N PRO A 124 30.14 3.61 29.59
CA PRO A 124 30.46 3.00 30.86
C PRO A 124 31.01 4.08 31.80
N SER A 125 30.40 4.23 32.96
CA SER A 125 30.99 4.95 34.10
C SER A 125 32.08 4.07 34.69
N SER A 126 33.34 4.46 34.57
CA SER A 126 34.40 3.86 35.38
C SER A 126 34.28 4.46 36.79
N SER A 127 34.02 3.60 37.76
CA SER A 127 34.37 3.83 39.17
C SER A 127 35.73 3.23 39.45
#